data_AF-A0A158RNH7-F1
#
_entry.id   AF-A0A158RNH7-F1
#
_cell.length_a   1.000
_cell.length_b   1.000
_cell.length_c   1.000
_cell.angle_alpha   90.00
_cell.angle_beta   90.00
_cell.angle_gamma   90.00
#
_symmetry.space_group_name_H-M   'P 1'
#
loop_
_entity.id
_entity.type
_entity.pdbx_description
1 polymer ?
#
loop_
_entity_poly.entity_id
_entity_poly.type
_entity_poly.pdbx_seq_one_letter_code
_entity_poly.pdbx_strand_id
1 'polypeptide(L)' 'MQNNNVNDLINAIHDALKANGRTEFHELLRLVNVGRTARDRYTEGELQKALHMMENAGFVDEKREYSINQNK' A
#
# COMPACT_ATOMS: atom_id res chain seq x y z
N MET A 1 12.68 -11.53 -14.45
CA MET A 1 11.72 -10.43 -14.67
C MET A 1 11.28 -9.93 -13.30
N GLN A 2 11.84 -8.82 -12.80
CA GLN A 2 11.59 -8.34 -11.42
C GLN A 2 11.17 -6.86 -11.34
N ASN A 3 11.02 -6.17 -12.48
CA ASN A 3 10.84 -4.71 -12.48
C ASN A 3 9.39 -4.19 -12.56
N ASN A 4 8.39 -5.07 -12.68
CA ASN A 4 6.99 -4.63 -12.85
C ASN A 4 6.16 -4.60 -11.55
N ASN A 5 6.70 -5.05 -10.41
CA ASN A 5 5.90 -5.26 -9.20
C ASN A 5 5.68 -3.98 -8.37
N VAL A 6 6.67 -3.08 -8.32
CA VAL A 6 6.62 -1.89 -7.44
C VAL A 6 5.68 -0.82 -7.98
N ASN A 7 5.75 -0.51 -9.28
CA ASN A 7 4.85 0.48 -9.89
C ASN A 7 3.39 0.01 -9.87
N ASP A 8 3.17 -1.30 -10.07
CA ASP A 8 1.85 -1.92 -9.96
C ASP A 8 1.29 -1.80 -8.53
N LEU A 9 2.13 -2.03 -7.52
CA LEU A 9 1.76 -1.84 -6.11
C LEU A 9 1.44 -0.37 -5.79
N ILE A 10 2.26 0.57 -6.25
CA ILE A 10 2.02 2.02 -6.06
C ILE A 10 0.67 2.43 -6.66
N ASN A 11 0.36 1.97 -7.87
CA ASN A 11 -0.92 2.23 -8.50
C ASN A 11 -2.08 1.62 -7.71
N ALA A 12 -1.93 0.37 -7.25
CA ALA A 12 -2.94 -0.30 -6.43
C ALA A 12 -3.19 0.44 -5.09
N ILE A 13 -2.13 0.93 -4.44
CA ILE A 13 -2.24 1.75 -3.23
C ILE A 13 -2.99 3.04 -3.53
N HIS A 14 -2.62 3.75 -4.59
CA HIS A 14 -3.26 5.00 -4.97
C HIS A 14 -4.75 4.81 -5.31
N ASP A 15 -5.12 3.77 -6.06
CA ASP A 15 -6.51 3.45 -6.37
C ASP A 15 -7.31 3.08 -5.11
N ALA A 16 -6.71 2.31 -4.20
CA ALA A 16 -7.34 1.94 -2.93
C ALA A 16 -7.60 3.17 -2.05
N LEU A 17 -6.61 4.06 -1.89
CA LEU A 17 -6.74 5.29 -1.11
C LEU A 17 -7.72 6.28 -1.75
N LYS A 18 -7.72 6.40 -3.08
CA LYS A 18 -8.68 7.24 -3.81
C LYS A 18 -10.12 6.76 -3.64
N ALA A 19 -10.35 5.45 -3.62
CA ALA A 19 -11.68 4.87 -3.50
C ALA A 19 -12.20 4.86 -2.05
N ASN A 20 -11.33 4.65 -1.07
CA ASN A 20 -11.73 4.42 0.33
C ASN A 20 -11.37 5.59 1.26
N GLY A 21 -10.60 6.56 0.78
CA GLY A 21 -10.03 7.61 1.61
C GLY A 21 -9.00 7.06 2.60
N ARG A 22 -8.99 7.63 3.80
CA ARG A 22 -8.07 7.22 4.86
C ARG A 22 -8.40 5.81 5.36
N THR A 23 -7.42 4.91 5.38
CA THR A 23 -7.64 3.51 5.79
C THR A 23 -6.51 2.98 6.69
N GLU A 24 -6.75 1.91 7.43
CA GLU A 24 -5.68 1.30 8.25
C GLU A 24 -4.72 0.48 7.39
N PHE A 25 -3.47 0.32 7.85
CA PHE A 25 -2.44 -0.41 7.09
C PHE A 25 -2.87 -1.83 6.70
N HIS A 26 -3.44 -2.61 7.62
CA HIS A 26 -3.90 -3.98 7.32
C HIS A 26 -5.08 -4.01 6.35
N GLU A 27 -5.96 -3.01 6.41
CA GLU A 27 -7.07 -2.90 5.45
C GLU A 27 -6.55 -2.47 4.09
N LEU A 28 -5.58 -1.56 4.02
CA LEU A 28 -4.89 -1.23 2.77
C LEU A 28 -4.25 -2.47 2.15
N LEU A 29 -3.55 -3.29 2.95
CA LEU A 29 -2.95 -4.54 2.48
C LEU A 29 -4.00 -5.51 1.92
N ARG A 30 -5.17 -5.59 2.57
CA ARG A 30 -6.29 -6.38 2.07
C ARG A 30 -6.80 -5.84 0.74
N LEU A 31 -6.99 -4.52 0.64
CA LEU A 31 -7.53 -3.84 -0.54
C LEU A 31 -6.63 -4.01 -1.77
N VAL A 32 -5.31 -3.79 -1.64
CA VAL A 32 -4.35 -3.94 -2.76
C VAL A 32 -4.19 -5.39 -3.22
N ASN A 33 -4.65 -6.35 -2.42
CA ASN A 33 -4.62 -7.78 -2.72
C ASN A 33 -5.97 -8.34 -3.19
N VAL A 34 -7.02 -7.52 -3.34
CA VAL A 34 -8.29 -7.97 -3.88
C VAL A 34 -8.09 -8.54 -5.29
N GLY A 35 -8.58 -9.76 -5.52
CA GLY A 35 -8.46 -10.45 -6.82
C GLY A 35 -7.09 -11.07 -7.11
N ARG A 36 -6.10 -10.90 -6.23
CA ARG A 36 -4.78 -11.55 -6.37
C ARG A 36 -4.80 -12.96 -5.79
N THR A 37 -4.04 -13.85 -6.42
CA THR A 37 -3.82 -15.20 -5.89
C THR A 37 -2.79 -15.18 -4.76
N ALA A 38 -2.74 -16.24 -3.95
CA ALA A 38 -1.74 -16.36 -2.89
C ALA A 38 -0.29 -16.31 -3.40
N ARG A 39 -0.06 -16.62 -4.68
CA ARG A 39 1.27 -16.58 -5.32
C ARG A 39 1.70 -15.16 -5.70
N ASP A 40 0.73 -14.29 -5.97
CA ASP A 40 0.96 -12.95 -6.55
C ASP A 40 0.54 -11.82 -5.61
N ARG A 41 0.15 -12.17 -4.38
CA ARG A 41 -0.23 -11.20 -3.35
C ARG A 41 1.00 -10.43 -2.86
N TYR A 42 0.81 -9.15 -2.62
CA TYR A 42 1.76 -8.31 -1.94
C TYR A 42 1.88 -8.68 -0.47
N THR A 43 3.10 -8.63 0.02
CA THR A 43 3.44 -8.80 1.43
C THR A 43 3.38 -7.47 2.18
N GLU A 44 3.28 -7.53 3.50
CA GLU A 44 3.39 -6.35 4.38
C GLU A 44 4.69 -5.57 4.13
N GLY A 45 5.81 -6.27 3.94
CA GLY A 45 7.10 -5.65 3.69
C GLY A 45 7.19 -4.94 2.33
N GLU A 46 6.51 -5.46 1.30
CA GLU A 46 6.40 -4.76 0.01
C GLU A 46 5.53 -3.52 0.12
N LEU A 47 4.39 -3.62 0.82
CA LEU A 47 3.50 -2.48 1.07
C LEU A 47 4.21 -1.37 1.85
N GLN A 48 4.92 -1.73 2.93
CA GLN A 48 5.67 -0.76 3.74
C GLN A 48 6.77 -0.05 2.93
N LYS A 49 7.51 -0.78 2.09
CA LYS A 49 8.51 -0.18 1.20
C LYS A 49 7.89 0.77 0.19
N ALA A 50 6.79 0.37 -0.43
CA ALA A 50 6.09 1.20 -1.41
C ALA A 50 5.54 2.48 -0.77
N LEU A 51 4.92 2.38 0.41
CA LEU A 51 4.44 3.54 1.16
C LEU A 51 5.57 4.50 1.52
N HIS A 52 6.70 3.99 2.01
CA HIS A 52 7.86 4.83 2.30
C HIS A 52 8.42 5.53 1.06
N MET A 53 8.41 4.87 -0.11
CA MET A 53 8.78 5.50 -1.38
C MET A 53 7.79 6.58 -1.81
N MET A 54 6.49 6.33 -1.64
CA MET A 54 5.43 7.29 -1.95
C MET A 54 5.50 8.52 -1.02
N GLU A 55 5.78 8.32 0.26
CA GLU A 55 6.00 9.40 1.24
C GLU A 55 7.20 10.27 0.86
N ASN A 56 8.35 9.65 0.57
CA ASN A 56 9.55 10.37 0.17
C ASN A 56 9.37 11.19 -1.13
N ALA A 57 8.46 10.76 -2.00
CA ALA A 57 8.11 11.47 -3.23
C ALA A 57 6.93 12.45 -3.06
N GLY A 58 6.36 12.57 -1.86
CA GLY A 58 5.26 13.49 -1.54
C GLY A 58 3.88 13.06 -2.07
N PHE A 59 3.71 11.79 -2.43
CA PHE A 59 2.43 11.25 -2.91
C PHE A 59 1.46 10.89 -1.78
N VAL A 60 1.98 10.59 -0.59
CA VAL A 60 1.19 10.16 0.58
C VAL A 60 1.77 10.82 1.83
N ASP A 61 0.92 11.39 2.68
CA ASP A 61 1.31 11.83 4.02
C ASP A 61 0.99 10.69 5.01
N GLU A 62 2.03 9.96 5.42
CA GLU A 62 1.97 8.79 6.32
C GLU A 62 1.20 9.09 7.63
N LYS A 63 1.17 10.36 8.07
CA LYS A 63 0.40 10.80 9.25
C LYS A 63 -1.06 11.11 8.98
N ARG A 64 -1.49 11.22 7.72
CA ARG A 64 -2.85 11.65 7.34
C ARG A 64 -3.66 10.62 6.55
N GLU A 65 -3.03 9.71 5.81
CA GLU A 65 -3.75 8.83 4.89
C GLU A 65 -3.88 7.37 5.35
N TYR A 66 -3.06 6.94 6.31
CA TYR A 66 -3.31 5.67 6.99
C TYR A 66 -3.05 5.76 8.49
N SER A 67 -3.91 5.13 9.26
CA SER A 67 -3.75 5.04 10.72
C SER A 67 -2.84 3.85 11.00
N ILE A 68 -1.54 4.09 11.15
CA ILE A 68 -0.64 3.07 11.69
C ILE A 68 -0.97 2.97 13.18
N ASN A 69 -1.63 1.89 13.58
CA ASN A 69 -1.81 1.56 14.99
C ASN A 69 -0.46 1.06 15.52
N GLN A 70 0.50 1.97 15.74
CA GLN A 70 1.76 1.69 16.44
C GLN A 70 1.47 1.54 17.94
N ASN A 71 0.80 0.45 18.31
CA ASN A 71 0.69 0.01 19.69
C ASN A 71 1.39 -1.35 19.85
N LYS A 72 2.73 -1.30 19.93
CA LYS A 72 3.52 -1.90 21.01
C LYS A 72 4.99 -1.53 20.91
#